data_AF-A0A2G6R0K4-F1
#
_entry.id   AF-A0A2G6R0K4-F1
#
_cell.length_a   1.000
_cell.length_b   1.000
_cell.length_c   1.000
_cell.angle_alpha   90.00
_cell.angle_beta   90.00
_cell.angle_gamma   90.00
#
_symmetry.space_group_name_H-M   'P 1'
#
loop_
_entity.id
_entity.type
_entity.pdbx_description
1 polymer ?
#
loop_
_entity_poly.entity_id
_entity_poly.type
_entity_poly.pdbx_seq_one_letter_code
_entity_poly.pdbx_strand_id
1 'polypeptide(L)'
;MPIVEPKSFKGLKVIPFQINPHYLDAHPQGHGGETREQRIEEFLVVNPKMYVAGLREACLFKIKNNDIKLLGERNLRIFKHGVAPQELKATDDISFLLKK
;
A
#
# COMPACT_ATOMS: atom_id res chain seq x y z
N MET A 1 6.24 -11.56 -7.42
CA MET A 1 5.73 -11.43 -8.81
C MET A 1 5.13 -12.76 -9.22
N PRO A 2 4.07 -12.78 -10.02
CA PRO A 2 3.52 -14.04 -10.51
C PRO A 2 4.58 -14.76 -11.33
N ILE A 3 4.86 -16.03 -11.01
CA ILE A 3 5.77 -16.89 -11.78
C ILE A 3 5.06 -17.56 -12.97
N VAL A 4 3.73 -17.39 -13.07
CA VAL A 4 2.88 -17.82 -14.18
C VAL A 4 2.05 -16.62 -14.63
N GLU A 5 1.96 -16.40 -15.93
CA GLU A 5 1.17 -15.30 -16.50
C GLU A 5 -0.33 -15.44 -16.12
N PRO A 6 -0.92 -14.48 -15.39
CA PRO A 6 -2.35 -14.48 -15.17
C PRO A 6 -3.07 -13.93 -16.39
N LYS A 7 -4.32 -14.36 -16.61
CA LYS A 7 -5.18 -13.81 -17.69
C LYS A 7 -5.31 -12.27 -17.64
N SER A 8 -5.18 -11.67 -16.45
CA SER A 8 -5.07 -10.22 -16.27
C SER A 8 -4.56 -9.89 -14.86
N PHE A 9 -4.11 -8.65 -14.64
CA PHE A 9 -3.79 -8.13 -13.29
C PHE A 9 -5.01 -7.56 -12.53
N LYS A 10 -6.24 -7.75 -13.03
CA LYS A 10 -7.45 -7.31 -12.33
C LYS A 10 -7.68 -8.22 -11.11
N GLY A 11 -7.60 -7.64 -9.91
CA GLY A 11 -8.02 -8.31 -8.68
C GLY A 11 -9.56 -8.34 -8.48
N LEU A 12 -10.00 -8.67 -7.26
CA LEU A 12 -11.42 -8.80 -6.91
C LEU A 12 -12.20 -7.46 -6.88
N LYS A 13 -11.50 -6.32 -6.87
CA LYS A 13 -12.09 -4.97 -6.79
C LYS A 13 -12.96 -4.73 -5.54
N VAL A 14 -12.66 -5.40 -4.44
CA VAL A 14 -13.37 -5.24 -3.15
C VAL A 14 -12.97 -3.98 -2.38
N ILE A 15 -11.85 -3.36 -2.76
CA ILE A 15 -11.35 -2.09 -2.21
C ILE A 15 -10.90 -1.16 -3.36
N PRO A 16 -11.00 0.17 -3.20
CA PRO A 16 -10.65 1.13 -4.26
C PRO A 16 -9.20 1.63 -4.22
N PHE A 17 -8.34 1.01 -3.41
CA PHE A 17 -6.91 1.31 -3.29
C PHE A 17 -6.07 0.03 -3.47
N GLN A 18 -4.77 0.18 -3.65
CA GLN A 18 -3.83 -0.95 -3.73
C GLN A 18 -3.17 -1.22 -2.39
N ILE A 19 -2.90 -2.49 -2.09
CA ILE A 19 -2.14 -2.90 -0.92
C ILE A 19 -0.78 -3.39 -1.40
N ASN A 20 0.29 -2.84 -0.83
CA ASN A 20 1.61 -3.45 -0.88
C ASN A 20 1.82 -4.22 0.45
N PRO A 21 1.56 -5.54 0.48
CA PRO A 21 1.72 -6.32 1.70
C PRO A 21 3.21 -6.53 2.02
N HIS A 22 3.51 -6.91 3.25
CA HIS A 22 4.87 -7.11 3.73
C HIS A 22 5.76 -5.90 3.39
N TYR A 23 5.22 -4.70 3.61
CA TYR A 23 6.00 -3.48 3.41
C TYR A 23 7.14 -3.42 4.43
N LEU A 24 8.34 -3.16 3.94
CA LEU A 24 9.57 -3.08 4.73
C LEU A 24 10.37 -1.88 4.25
N ASP A 25 10.76 -1.02 5.18
CA ASP A 25 11.60 0.15 4.92
C ASP A 25 13.08 -0.24 4.70
N ALA A 26 13.47 -1.42 5.17
CA ALA A 26 14.85 -1.87 5.14
C ALA A 26 15.32 -2.16 3.71
N HIS A 27 16.41 -1.51 3.34
CA HIS A 27 17.18 -1.83 2.15
C HIS A 27 18.52 -2.43 2.57
N PRO A 28 18.86 -3.66 2.16
CA PRO A 28 20.11 -4.29 2.55
C PRO A 28 21.31 -3.42 2.13
N GLN A 29 22.26 -3.24 3.04
CA GLN A 29 23.45 -2.44 2.76
C GLN A 29 24.23 -3.05 1.59
N GLY A 30 24.60 -2.22 0.61
CA GLY A 30 25.30 -2.67 -0.61
C GLY A 30 24.41 -3.25 -1.70
N HIS A 31 23.08 -3.25 -1.54
CA HIS A 31 22.17 -3.71 -2.59
C HIS A 31 21.87 -2.59 -3.61
N GLY A 32 22.23 -2.82 -4.88
CA GLY A 32 22.06 -1.84 -5.97
C GLY A 32 20.70 -1.85 -6.68
N GLY A 33 19.79 -2.75 -6.30
CA GLY A 33 18.42 -2.76 -6.83
C GLY A 33 17.52 -1.69 -6.20
N GLU A 34 16.32 -1.50 -6.74
CA GLU A 34 15.38 -0.50 -6.25
C GLU A 34 14.82 -0.85 -4.86
N THR A 35 14.55 0.17 -4.06
CA THR A 35 13.83 0.04 -2.80
C THR A 35 12.35 -0.27 -3.06
N ARG A 36 11.64 -0.72 -2.02
CA ARG A 36 10.19 -0.92 -2.12
C ARG A 36 9.46 0.38 -2.46
N GLU A 37 9.91 1.49 -1.89
CA GLU A 37 9.37 2.83 -2.13
C GLU A 37 9.52 3.23 -3.60
N GLN A 38 10.71 3.11 -4.17
CA GLN A 38 10.98 3.44 -5.58
C GLN A 38 10.05 2.68 -6.53
N ARG A 39 9.85 1.37 -6.32
CA ARG A 39 8.93 0.56 -7.15
C ARG A 39 7.47 1.00 -7.03
N ILE A 40 7.06 1.45 -5.84
CA ILE A 40 5.70 1.99 -5.62
C ILE A 40 5.56 3.36 -6.29
N GLU A 41 6.58 4.21 -6.25
CA GLU A 41 6.61 5.50 -6.91
C GLU A 41 6.52 5.34 -8.44
N GLU A 42 7.26 4.41 -9.03
CA GLU A 42 7.14 4.04 -10.45
C GLU A 42 5.71 3.59 -10.81
N PHE A 43 5.11 2.72 -10.00
CA PHE A 43 3.71 2.32 -10.19
C PHE A 43 2.76 3.52 -10.14
N LEU A 44 3.01 4.49 -9.27
CA LEU A 44 2.21 5.70 -9.12
C LEU A 44 2.41 6.70 -10.26
N VAL A 45 3.56 6.72 -10.94
CA VAL A 45 3.75 7.51 -12.17
C VAL A 45 2.75 7.09 -13.24
N VAL A 46 2.53 5.78 -13.41
CA VAL A 46 1.58 5.25 -14.41
C VAL A 46 0.14 5.13 -13.88
N ASN A 47 -0.07 5.20 -12.56
CA ASN A 47 -1.38 5.17 -11.91
C ASN A 47 -1.58 6.36 -10.94
N PRO A 48 -1.54 7.62 -11.41
CA PRO A 48 -1.45 8.81 -10.53
C PRO A 48 -2.67 9.01 -9.63
N LYS A 49 -3.83 8.46 -10.00
CA LYS A 49 -5.06 8.53 -9.20
C LYS A 49 -5.08 7.51 -8.05
N MET A 50 -4.21 6.49 -8.05
CA MET A 50 -4.22 5.41 -7.07
C MET A 50 -3.62 5.85 -5.72
N TYR A 51 -4.15 5.26 -4.64
CA TYR A 51 -3.45 5.19 -3.35
C TYR A 51 -2.82 3.80 -3.20
N VAL A 52 -1.58 3.74 -2.72
CA VAL A 52 -0.93 2.48 -2.34
C VAL A 52 -0.71 2.48 -0.82
N ALA A 53 -1.20 1.44 -0.17
CA ALA A 53 -1.08 1.21 1.27
C ALA A 53 0.04 0.20 1.53
N GLY A 54 1.18 0.66 2.01
CA GLY A 54 2.31 -0.15 2.48
C GLY A 54 1.98 -0.79 3.82
N LEU A 55 1.34 -1.97 3.78
CA LEU A 55 0.91 -2.71 4.96
C LEU A 55 2.06 -3.55 5.49
N ARG A 56 2.54 -3.20 6.69
CA ARG A 56 3.61 -3.93 7.39
C ARG A 56 3.10 -5.27 7.92
N GLU A 57 4.03 -6.18 8.19
CA GLU A 57 3.70 -7.50 8.73
C GLU A 57 2.94 -7.44 10.05
N ALA A 58 2.17 -8.49 10.34
CA ALA A 58 1.29 -8.60 11.52
C ALA A 58 0.24 -7.49 11.64
N CYS A 59 -0.02 -6.74 10.57
CA CYS A 59 -1.11 -5.77 10.48
C CYS A 59 -2.18 -6.23 9.49
N LEU A 60 -3.41 -5.76 9.65
CA LEU A 60 -4.54 -6.05 8.76
C LEU A 60 -5.50 -4.88 8.67
N PHE A 61 -6.30 -4.86 7.60
CA PHE A 61 -7.45 -3.95 7.48
C PHE A 61 -8.73 -4.66 7.89
N LYS A 62 -9.47 -4.07 8.83
CA LYS A 62 -10.84 -4.47 9.15
C LYS A 62 -11.80 -3.46 8.55
N ILE A 63 -12.60 -3.90 7.58
CA ILE A 63 -13.59 -3.06 6.90
C ILE A 63 -15.00 -3.50 7.32
N LYS A 64 -15.83 -2.57 7.81
CA LYS A 64 -17.23 -2.82 8.17
C LYS A 64 -18.06 -1.57 7.92
N ASN A 65 -19.22 -1.69 7.26
CA ASN A 65 -20.15 -0.57 7.04
C ASN A 65 -19.48 0.70 6.47
N ASN A 66 -18.59 0.55 5.48
CA ASN A 66 -17.83 1.65 4.86
C ASN A 66 -16.85 2.39 5.80
N ASP A 67 -16.54 1.80 6.96
CA ASP A 67 -15.43 2.19 7.84
C ASP A 67 -14.26 1.21 7.64
N ILE A 68 -13.04 1.73 7.76
CA ILE A 68 -11.80 0.94 7.65
C ILE A 68 -10.88 1.25 8.82
N LYS A 69 -10.39 0.19 9.48
CA LYS A 69 -9.44 0.28 10.58
C LYS A 69 -8.18 -0.51 10.27
N LEU A 70 -7.03 0.08 10.59
CA LEU A 70 -5.77 -0.64 10.69
C LEU A 70 -5.73 -1.33 12.06
N LEU A 71 -5.55 -2.65 12.07
CA LEU A 71 -5.29 -3.41 13.28
C LEU A 71 -3.85 -3.94 13.23
N GLY A 72 -3.14 -3.86 14.36
CA GLY A 72 -1.72 -4.17 14.48
C GLY A 72 -0.97 -3.01 15.16
N GLU A 73 0.29 -3.26 15.56
CA GLU A 73 1.09 -2.29 16.32
C GLU A 73 1.94 -1.37 15.43
N ARG A 74 2.12 -1.72 14.16
CA ARG A 74 2.99 -0.98 13.24
C ARG A 74 2.19 0.07 12.47
N ASN A 75 2.84 1.18 12.17
CA ASN A 75 2.26 2.22 11.32
C ASN A 75 1.99 1.69 9.90
N LEU A 76 1.04 2.33 9.23
CA LEU A 76 0.74 2.19 7.83
C LEU A 76 1.46 3.28 7.04
N ARG A 77 2.21 2.90 5.99
CA ARG A 77 2.82 3.87 5.08
C ARG A 77 1.93 4.08 3.87
N ILE A 78 1.53 5.31 3.60
CA ILE A 78 0.64 5.68 2.48
C ILE A 78 1.43 6.39 1.40
N PHE A 79 1.20 5.98 0.15
CA PHE A 79 1.80 6.57 -1.03
C PHE A 79 0.73 7.11 -1.97
N LYS A 80 1.02 8.29 -2.53
CA LYS A 80 0.18 8.98 -3.52
C LYS A 80 1.08 9.77 -4.47
N HIS A 81 0.78 9.72 -5.76
CA HIS A 81 1.59 10.43 -6.76
C HIS A 81 1.67 11.93 -6.44
N GLY A 82 2.88 12.49 -6.48
CA GLY A 82 3.14 13.90 -6.20
C GLY A 82 3.05 14.29 -4.72
N VAL A 83 2.90 13.33 -3.81
CA VAL A 83 2.82 13.56 -2.36
C VAL A 83 3.90 12.75 -1.67
N ALA A 84 4.64 13.36 -0.75
CA ALA A 84 5.61 12.66 0.07
C ALA A 84 4.94 11.53 0.88
N PRO A 85 5.55 10.33 1.00
CA PRO A 85 4.97 9.23 1.77
C PRO A 85 4.61 9.63 3.20
N GLN A 86 3.45 9.16 3.68
CA GLN A 86 2.92 9.51 5.01
C GLN A 86 2.87 8.28 5.91
N GLU A 87 3.25 8.44 7.18
CA GLU A 87 3.10 7.41 8.22
C GLU A 87 1.83 7.66 9.03
N LEU A 88 0.94 6.68 9.07
CA LEU A 88 -0.32 6.73 9.81
C LEU A 88 -0.35 5.64 10.88
N LYS A 89 -0.77 6.01 12.09
CA LYS A 89 -0.97 5.09 13.21
C LYS A 89 -2.32 4.39 13.09
N ALA A 90 -2.51 3.32 13.86
CA ALA A 90 -3.78 2.62 13.97
C ALA A 90 -4.93 3.51 14.50
N THR A 91 -4.61 4.61 15.18
CA THR A 91 -5.57 5.60 15.69
C THR A 91 -5.99 6.65 14.68
N ASP A 92 -5.29 6.77 13.55
CA ASP A 92 -5.56 7.80 12.56
C ASP A 92 -6.73 7.38 11.65
N ASP A 93 -7.49 8.37 11.15
CA ASP A 93 -8.56 8.09 10.19
C ASP A 93 -8.00 7.77 8.81
N ILE A 94 -8.26 6.54 8.36
CA ILE A 94 -7.87 6.05 7.03
C ILE A 94 -9.07 5.85 6.11
N SER A 95 -10.26 6.35 6.47
CA SER A 95 -11.50 6.22 5.68
C SER A 95 -11.42 6.92 4.32
N PHE A 96 -10.49 7.87 4.15
CA PHE A 96 -10.21 8.47 2.84
C PHE A 96 -9.78 7.45 1.78
N LEU A 97 -9.19 6.32 2.19
CA LEU A 97 -8.82 5.22 1.28
C LEU A 97 -10.02 4.55 0.63
N LEU A 98 -11.23 4.66 1.20
CA LEU A 98 -12.46 4.10 0.64
C LEU A 98 -13.18 5.05 -0.32
N LYS A 99 -12.73 6.31 -0.43
CA LYS A 99 -13.32 7.30 -1.35
C LYS A 99 -12.86 6.99 -2.78
N LYS A 100 -13.78 7.10 -3.74
CA LYS A 100 -13.52 6.90 -5.18
C LYS A 100 -13.08 8.19 -5.86
#